data_AF-A0A2P4PNX2-F1
#
_entry.id   AF-A0A2P4PNX2-F1
#
_cell.length_a   1.000
_cell.length_b   1.000
_cell.length_c   1.000
_cell.angle_alpha   90.00
_cell.angle_beta   90.00
_cell.angle_gamma   90.00
#
_symmetry.space_group_name_H-M   'P 1'
#
loop_
_entity.id
_entity.type
_entity.pdbx_description
1 polymer ?
#
loop_
_entity_poly.entity_id
_entity_poly.type
_entity_poly.pdbx_seq_one_letter_code
_entity_poly.pdbx_strand_id
1 'polypeptide(L)'
;MIQTPDKNTNMFTDIRTSLFAMVLLLAGDLSALSNWSYIDNPSVTILIVLFSILIAMYLMNLLIGMLNIAINEEDNRVSYLIWKAEILAEIELFYLLPNQRRWKTWFPEVIHYYADVEKTRTEIKRLIKEGEWDNKKFMQEKLLEKLHIENNLNDNKVILEKVKSNDELEKLEEKLEKLDN
;
A
#
# COMPACT_ATOMS: atom_id res chain seq x y z
N MET A 1 21.41 -59.88 -2.61
CA MET A 1 21.02 -59.41 -1.27
C MET A 1 19.86 -58.45 -1.46
N ILE A 2 18.66 -58.83 -1.06
CA ILE A 2 17.46 -57.98 -1.17
C ILE A 2 17.50 -57.04 0.03
N GLN A 3 17.71 -55.74 -0.19
CA GLN A 3 17.60 -54.76 0.89
C GLN A 3 16.13 -54.71 1.32
N THR A 4 15.89 -54.93 2.62
CA THR A 4 14.61 -54.54 3.23
C THR A 4 14.54 -53.01 3.22
N PRO A 5 13.44 -52.41 2.76
CA PRO A 5 13.35 -50.95 2.67
C PRO A 5 13.53 -50.35 4.07
N ASP A 6 14.51 -49.47 4.22
CA ASP A 6 14.71 -48.69 5.44
C ASP A 6 13.58 -47.66 5.56
N LYS A 7 13.31 -47.19 6.78
CA LYS A 7 12.31 -46.16 7.07
C LYS A 7 12.57 -44.85 6.29
N ASN A 8 13.80 -44.65 5.80
CA ASN A 8 14.23 -43.52 4.97
C ASN A 8 14.15 -43.79 3.45
N THR A 9 13.83 -45.01 3.02
CA THR A 9 13.73 -45.38 1.59
C THR A 9 12.36 -45.07 1.00
N ASN A 10 11.33 -44.75 1.79
CA ASN A 10 10.05 -44.32 1.21
C ASN A 10 9.38 -43.30 2.13
N MET A 11 9.29 -42.07 1.65
CA MET A 11 8.72 -40.96 2.42
C MET A 11 7.19 -41.05 2.56
N PHE A 12 6.51 -41.94 1.83
CA PHE A 12 5.05 -42.11 1.89
C PHE A 12 4.59 -43.20 2.88
N THR A 13 5.48 -43.69 3.74
CA THR A 13 5.18 -44.76 4.72
C THR A 13 4.45 -44.26 5.97
N ASP A 14 4.65 -42.99 6.35
CA ASP A 14 3.99 -42.32 7.47
C ASP A 14 3.30 -41.05 6.95
N ILE A 15 2.18 -40.67 7.55
CA ILE A 15 1.44 -39.45 7.23
C ILE A 15 2.33 -38.22 7.39
N ARG A 16 3.17 -38.16 8.43
CA ARG A 16 4.06 -37.02 8.67
C ARG A 16 5.09 -36.85 7.56
N THR A 17 5.75 -37.93 7.17
CA THR A 17 6.76 -37.91 6.11
C THR A 17 6.12 -37.74 4.73
N SER A 18 4.89 -38.24 4.55
CA SER A 18 4.11 -38.10 3.32
C SER A 18 3.68 -36.65 3.08
N LEU A 19 3.26 -35.94 4.14
CA LEU A 19 2.99 -34.50 4.06
C LEU A 19 4.25 -33.71 3.69
N PHE A 20 5.40 -34.05 4.29
CA PHE A 20 6.67 -33.42 3.93
C PHE A 20 7.07 -33.71 2.48
N ALA A 21 6.89 -34.95 2.01
CA ALA A 21 7.09 -35.33 0.62
C ALA A 21 6.20 -34.54 -0.35
N MET A 22 4.94 -34.27 0.03
CA MET A 22 4.04 -33.43 -0.77
C MET A 22 4.50 -31.97 -0.84
N VAL A 23 5.03 -31.42 0.26
CA VAL A 23 5.61 -30.06 0.27
C VAL A 23 6.85 -29.98 -0.61
N LEU A 24 7.72 -31.00 -0.59
CA LEU A 24 8.87 -31.09 -1.50
C LEU A 24 8.42 -31.14 -2.96
N LEU A 25 7.41 -31.96 -3.27
CA LEU A 25 6.83 -32.05 -4.61
C LEU A 25 6.23 -30.72 -5.08
N LEU A 26 5.55 -29.99 -4.19
CA LEU A 26 5.04 -28.64 -4.44
C LEU A 26 6.14 -27.63 -4.75
N ALA A 27 7.28 -27.73 -4.05
CA ALA A 27 8.47 -26.91 -4.29
C ALA A 27 9.26 -27.32 -5.55
N GLY A 28 8.87 -28.40 -6.23
CA GLY A 28 9.54 -28.93 -7.42
C GLY A 28 10.68 -29.90 -7.13
N ASP A 29 10.85 -30.34 -5.88
CA ASP A 29 11.82 -31.36 -5.51
C ASP A 29 11.24 -32.77 -5.71
N LEU A 30 11.83 -33.52 -6.64
CA LEU A 30 11.44 -34.88 -6.99
C LEU A 30 12.16 -35.94 -6.13
N SER A 31 13.01 -35.54 -5.18
CA SER A 31 13.73 -36.45 -4.27
C SER A 31 12.79 -37.40 -3.52
N ALA A 32 11.60 -36.92 -3.16
CA ALA A 32 10.55 -37.72 -2.51
C ALA A 32 10.01 -38.86 -3.38
N LEU A 33 10.12 -38.73 -4.70
CA LEU A 33 9.64 -39.70 -5.69
C LEU A 33 10.76 -40.64 -6.20
N SER A 34 12.01 -40.39 -5.81
CA SER A 34 13.19 -41.13 -6.29
C SER A 34 13.09 -42.65 -6.10
N ASN A 35 12.35 -43.11 -5.10
CA ASN A 35 12.19 -44.52 -4.77
C ASN A 35 11.06 -45.21 -5.55
N TRP A 36 10.30 -44.47 -6.36
CA TRP A 36 9.20 -45.02 -7.17
C TRP A 36 9.61 -45.16 -8.64
N SER A 37 9.72 -46.41 -9.10
CA SER A 37 9.92 -46.70 -10.52
C SER A 37 8.64 -46.40 -11.30
N TYR A 38 8.74 -45.51 -12.31
CA TYR A 38 7.62 -45.07 -13.14
C TYR A 38 7.03 -46.17 -14.02
N ILE A 39 7.84 -47.18 -14.36
CA ILE A 39 7.46 -48.31 -15.21
C ILE A 39 6.73 -49.38 -14.39
N ASP A 40 7.20 -49.63 -13.17
CA ASP A 40 6.67 -50.72 -12.35
C ASP A 40 5.35 -50.35 -11.64
N ASN A 41 5.04 -49.05 -11.51
CA ASN A 41 3.87 -48.55 -10.78
C ASN A 41 3.08 -47.52 -11.61
N PRO A 42 2.35 -47.94 -12.66
CA PRO A 42 1.65 -47.03 -13.57
C PRO A 42 0.61 -46.15 -12.85
N SER A 43 -0.05 -46.66 -11.81
CA SER A 43 -1.04 -45.90 -11.03
C SER A 43 -0.43 -44.70 -10.30
N VAL A 44 0.78 -44.86 -9.73
CA VAL A 44 1.50 -43.78 -9.03
C VAL A 44 1.94 -42.73 -10.04
N THR A 45 2.44 -43.15 -11.20
CA THR A 45 2.80 -42.26 -12.31
C THR A 45 1.61 -41.41 -12.77
N ILE A 46 0.44 -42.02 -12.97
CA ILE A 46 -0.78 -41.30 -13.35
C ILE A 46 -1.16 -40.27 -12.28
N LEU A 47 -1.10 -40.64 -11.00
CA LEU A 47 -1.43 -39.73 -9.89
C LEU A 47 -0.49 -38.53 -9.84
N ILE A 48 0.82 -38.72 -10.02
CA ILE A 48 1.81 -37.64 -10.05
C ILE A 48 1.52 -36.68 -11.20
N VAL A 49 1.33 -37.20 -12.42
CA VAL A 49 1.05 -36.37 -13.60
C VAL A 49 -0.22 -35.54 -13.41
N LEU A 50 -1.29 -36.18 -12.92
CA LEU A 50 -2.56 -35.51 -12.68
C LEU A 50 -2.44 -34.44 -11.58
N PHE A 51 -1.76 -34.77 -10.48
CA PHE A 51 -1.49 -33.84 -9.39
C PHE A 51 -0.67 -32.63 -9.86
N SER A 52 0.39 -32.86 -10.64
CA SER A 52 1.25 -31.80 -11.21
C SER A 52 0.48 -30.85 -12.12
N ILE A 53 -0.44 -31.36 -12.95
CA ILE A 53 -1.28 -30.51 -13.82
C ILE A 53 -2.25 -29.67 -12.99
N LEU A 54 -2.94 -30.29 -12.02
CA LEU A 54 -3.90 -29.60 -11.15
C LEU A 54 -3.22 -28.50 -10.33
N ILE A 55 -2.07 -28.80 -9.72
CA ILE A 55 -1.38 -27.83 -8.87
C ILE A 55 -0.78 -26.69 -9.68
N ALA A 56 -0.25 -26.96 -10.87
CA ALA A 56 0.23 -25.93 -11.77
C ALA A 56 -0.90 -24.96 -12.15
N MET A 57 -2.07 -25.47 -12.55
CA MET A 57 -3.22 -24.61 -12.85
C MET A 57 -3.70 -23.85 -11.60
N TYR A 58 -3.83 -24.53 -10.46
CA TYR A 58 -4.33 -23.91 -9.23
C TYR A 58 -3.39 -22.81 -8.70
N LEU A 59 -2.10 -23.11 -8.54
CA LEU A 59 -1.12 -22.15 -8.02
C LEU A 59 -0.91 -20.99 -8.98
N MET A 60 -0.85 -21.23 -10.29
CA MET A 60 -0.70 -20.14 -11.26
C MET A 60 -1.92 -19.22 -11.25
N ASN A 61 -3.13 -19.77 -11.22
CA ASN A 61 -4.35 -18.97 -11.17
C ASN A 61 -4.45 -18.16 -9.87
N LEU A 62 -4.08 -18.77 -8.74
CA LEU A 62 -4.03 -18.09 -7.44
C LEU A 62 -2.99 -16.96 -7.44
N LEU A 63 -1.77 -17.24 -7.93
CA LEU A 63 -0.66 -16.27 -7.97
C LEU A 63 -1.02 -15.09 -8.88
N ILE A 64 -1.57 -15.35 -10.07
CA ILE A 64 -2.01 -14.31 -11.00
C ILE A 64 -3.12 -13.45 -10.36
N GLY A 65 -4.09 -14.08 -9.70
CA GLY A 65 -5.17 -13.36 -9.01
C GLY A 65 -4.67 -12.47 -7.88
N MET A 66 -3.79 -13.00 -7.03
CA MET A 66 -3.17 -12.22 -5.95
C MET A 66 -2.28 -11.10 -6.48
N LEU A 67 -1.46 -11.37 -7.50
CA LEU A 67 -0.59 -10.37 -8.11
C LEU A 67 -1.41 -9.26 -8.76
N ASN A 68 -2.52 -9.60 -9.41
CA ASN A 68 -3.42 -8.61 -9.99
C ASN A 68 -4.02 -7.70 -8.91
N ILE A 69 -4.40 -8.23 -7.75
CA ILE A 69 -4.88 -7.42 -6.62
C ILE A 69 -3.77 -6.48 -6.14
N ALA A 70 -2.56 -6.99 -5.90
CA ALA A 70 -1.43 -6.19 -5.43
C ALA A 70 -0.99 -5.11 -6.43
N ILE A 71 -1.09 -5.37 -7.74
CA ILE A 71 -0.80 -4.36 -8.79
C ILE A 71 -1.89 -3.29 -8.85
N ASN A 72 -3.13 -3.65 -8.56
CA ASN A 72 -4.28 -2.74 -8.63
C ASN A 72 -4.39 -1.84 -7.40
N GLU A 73 -3.63 -2.11 -6.33
CA GLU A 73 -3.63 -1.33 -5.10
C GLU A 73 -2.57 -0.22 -5.21
N GLU A 74 -3.07 1.01 -5.30
CA GLU A 74 -2.40 2.31 -5.37
C GLU A 74 -2.14 2.92 -6.76
N ASP A 75 -2.41 4.23 -6.84
CA ASP A 75 -2.08 5.09 -7.96
C ASP A 75 -0.55 5.20 -8.06
N ASN A 76 0.06 4.22 -8.74
CA ASN A 76 1.50 4.04 -8.89
C ASN A 76 2.22 5.35 -9.23
N ARG A 77 1.55 6.25 -9.97
CA ARG A 77 2.15 7.53 -10.36
C ARG A 77 2.43 8.46 -9.19
N VAL A 78 1.54 8.56 -8.20
CA VAL A 78 1.73 9.45 -7.05
C VAL A 78 2.82 8.90 -6.14
N SER A 79 2.73 7.61 -5.78
CA SER A 79 3.74 6.92 -4.97
C SER A 79 5.11 6.96 -5.66
N TYR A 80 5.18 6.75 -6.98
CA TYR A 80 6.42 6.88 -7.76
C TYR A 80 7.02 8.29 -7.70
N LEU A 81 6.20 9.34 -7.81
CA LEU A 81 6.68 10.72 -7.72
C LEU A 81 7.18 11.07 -6.32
N ILE A 82 6.53 10.57 -5.27
CA ILE A 82 6.97 10.73 -3.88
C ILE A 82 8.33 10.06 -3.67
N TRP A 83 8.44 8.77 -4.04
CA TRP A 83 9.70 8.04 -3.95
C TRP A 83 10.82 8.71 -4.74
N LYS A 84 10.53 9.18 -5.95
CA LYS A 84 11.50 9.92 -6.77
C LYS A 84 11.95 11.21 -6.09
N ALA A 85 11.05 11.95 -5.45
CA ALA A 85 11.37 13.17 -4.73
C ALA A 85 12.20 12.90 -3.47
N GLU A 86 11.88 11.83 -2.74
CA GLU A 86 12.62 11.39 -1.56
C GLU A 86 14.06 11.02 -1.90
N ILE A 87 14.25 10.16 -2.91
CA ILE A 87 15.58 9.78 -3.42
C ILE A 87 16.34 11.02 -3.90
N LEU A 88 15.69 11.94 -4.61
CA LEU A 88 16.33 13.15 -5.10
C LEU A 88 16.79 14.04 -3.93
N ALA A 89 15.96 14.21 -2.90
CA ALA A 89 16.32 14.97 -1.70
C ALA A 89 17.51 14.34 -0.95
N GLU A 90 17.55 13.01 -0.88
CA GLU A 90 18.66 12.28 -0.28
C GLU A 90 19.97 12.50 -1.06
N ILE A 91 19.92 12.40 -2.39
CA ILE A 91 21.06 12.69 -3.27
C ILE A 91 21.53 14.14 -3.08
N GLU A 92 20.61 15.10 -3.07
CA GLU A 92 20.93 16.52 -2.89
C GLU A 92 21.59 16.82 -1.55
N LEU A 93 21.15 16.15 -0.48
CA LEU A 93 21.62 16.39 0.88
C LEU A 93 22.96 15.73 1.15
N PHE A 94 23.14 14.47 0.74
CA PHE A 94 24.31 13.65 1.14
C PHE A 94 25.38 13.50 0.08
N TYR A 95 25.03 13.58 -1.22
CA TYR A 95 25.94 13.20 -2.31
C TYR A 95 26.40 14.38 -3.17
N LEU A 96 25.77 15.56 -3.06
CA LEU A 96 26.15 16.76 -3.83
C LEU A 96 26.99 17.75 -3.03
N LEU A 97 28.08 18.23 -3.65
CA LEU A 97 28.90 19.31 -3.10
C LEU A 97 28.17 20.68 -3.15
N PRO A 98 28.52 21.64 -2.28
CA PRO A 98 27.87 22.95 -2.23
C PRO A 98 27.86 23.71 -3.56
N ASN A 99 28.89 23.51 -4.39
CA ASN A 99 29.00 24.15 -5.69
C ASN A 99 28.06 23.53 -6.73
N GLN A 100 27.84 22.21 -6.69
CA GLN A 100 26.93 21.52 -7.61
C GLN A 100 25.48 21.85 -7.33
N ARG A 101 25.10 22.04 -6.05
CA ARG A 101 23.75 22.46 -5.67
C ARG A 101 23.38 23.87 -6.16
N ARG A 102 24.38 24.71 -6.49
CA ARG A 102 24.18 26.08 -6.99
C ARG A 102 24.19 26.16 -8.52
N TRP A 103 24.34 25.04 -9.22
CA TRP A 103 24.29 25.02 -10.67
C TRP A 103 22.86 25.21 -11.16
N LYS A 104 22.56 26.40 -11.68
CA LYS A 104 21.23 26.77 -12.20
C LYS A 104 20.74 25.85 -13.31
N THR A 105 21.64 25.18 -14.03
CA THR A 105 21.31 24.21 -15.08
C THR A 105 20.73 22.91 -14.52
N TRP A 106 21.13 22.49 -13.31
CA TRP A 106 20.63 21.28 -12.66
C TRP A 106 19.53 21.59 -11.63
N PHE A 107 19.65 22.74 -10.95
CA PHE A 107 18.69 23.23 -9.96
C PHE A 107 18.19 24.61 -10.36
N PRO A 108 17.11 24.69 -11.15
CA PRO A 108 16.55 25.97 -11.54
C PRO A 108 15.98 26.70 -10.32
N GLU A 109 16.10 28.02 -10.33
CA GLU A 109 15.59 28.89 -9.25
C GLU A 109 14.06 28.90 -9.17
N VAL A 110 13.39 28.59 -10.28
CA VAL A 110 11.93 28.55 -10.40
C VAL A 110 11.52 27.29 -11.16
N ILE A 111 10.53 26.56 -10.62
CA ILE A 111 9.92 25.40 -11.27
C ILE A 111 8.52 25.78 -11.73
N HIS A 112 8.27 25.73 -13.04
CA HIS A 112 6.95 25.93 -13.60
C HIS A 112 6.21 24.59 -13.67
N TYR A 113 5.07 24.50 -12.99
CA TYR A 113 4.18 23.35 -13.07
C TYR A 113 2.82 23.77 -13.60
N TYR A 114 2.32 23.02 -14.57
CA TYR A 114 0.97 23.22 -15.09
C TYR A 114 -0.01 22.40 -14.24
N ALA A 115 -0.91 23.10 -13.57
CA ALA A 115 -2.01 22.50 -12.84
C ALA A 115 -3.33 22.84 -13.52
N ASP A 116 -4.20 21.83 -13.65
CA ASP A 116 -5.56 22.03 -14.16
C ASP A 116 -6.38 22.79 -13.12
N VAL A 117 -6.97 23.92 -13.51
CA VAL A 117 -7.69 24.83 -12.61
C VAL A 117 -8.91 24.15 -11.99
N GLU A 118 -9.66 23.34 -12.74
CA GLU A 118 -10.89 22.70 -12.27
C GLU A 118 -10.60 21.54 -11.32
N LYS A 119 -9.63 20.69 -11.68
CA LYS A 119 -9.20 19.58 -10.81
C LYS A 119 -8.62 20.11 -9.50
N THR A 120 -7.77 21.13 -9.58
CA THR A 120 -7.17 21.77 -8.40
C THR A 120 -8.25 22.37 -7.50
N ARG A 121 -9.25 23.05 -8.09
CA ARG A 121 -10.38 23.59 -7.34
C ARG A 121 -11.18 22.51 -6.61
N THR A 122 -11.45 21.40 -7.28
CA THR A 122 -12.21 20.27 -6.72
C THR A 122 -11.48 19.65 -5.53
N GLU A 123 -10.18 19.42 -5.70
CA GLU A 123 -9.36 18.80 -4.66
C GLU A 123 -9.17 19.69 -3.43
N ILE A 124 -8.97 21.00 -3.61
CA ILE A 124 -8.89 21.93 -2.48
C ILE A 124 -10.21 21.96 -1.70
N LYS A 125 -11.36 21.95 -2.38
CA LYS A 125 -12.67 21.87 -1.69
C LYS A 125 -12.82 20.57 -0.89
N ARG A 126 -12.32 19.44 -1.42
CA ARG A 126 -12.29 18.15 -0.72
C ARG A 126 -11.44 18.22 0.54
N LEU A 127 -10.20 18.72 0.43
CA LEU A 127 -9.28 18.87 1.57
C LEU A 127 -9.83 19.79 2.66
N ILE A 128 -10.49 20.89 2.29
CA ILE A 128 -11.14 21.80 3.26
C ILE A 128 -12.28 21.08 3.99
N LYS A 129 -13.10 20.30 3.26
CA LYS A 129 -14.23 19.56 3.85
C LYS A 129 -13.76 18.47 4.81
N GLU A 130 -12.67 17.79 4.49
CA GLU A 130 -12.10 16.70 5.32
C GLU A 130 -11.22 17.22 6.46
N GLY A 131 -10.93 18.54 6.51
CA GLY A 131 -10.09 19.15 7.54
C GLY A 131 -8.60 18.90 7.35
N GLU A 132 -8.18 18.29 6.24
CA GLU A 132 -6.79 18.00 5.88
C GLU A 132 -6.06 19.21 5.27
N TRP A 133 -6.76 20.32 5.08
CA TRP A 133 -6.18 21.55 4.55
C TRP A 133 -5.26 22.23 5.58
N ASP A 134 -3.95 22.01 5.45
CA ASP A 134 -2.93 22.61 6.33
C ASP A 134 -2.82 24.12 6.13
N ASN A 135 -3.36 24.93 7.05
CA ASN A 135 -3.42 26.39 6.97
C ASN A 135 -2.06 27.13 7.15
N LYS A 136 -0.91 26.43 7.16
CA LYS A 136 0.39 27.04 7.52
C LYS A 136 1.14 27.75 6.38
N LYS A 137 0.67 27.72 5.12
CA LYS A 137 1.43 28.26 3.97
C LYS A 137 1.00 29.66 3.53
N PHE A 138 1.97 30.57 3.45
CA PHE A 138 1.86 31.96 2.96
C PHE A 138 1.24 32.13 1.56
N MET A 139 1.17 31.07 0.75
CA MET A 139 0.68 31.14 -0.64
C MET A 139 -0.82 30.82 -0.79
N GLN A 140 -1.54 30.50 0.29
CA GLN A 140 -2.91 29.97 0.22
C GLN A 140 -3.96 31.00 -0.19
N GLU A 141 -3.94 32.19 0.40
CA GLU A 141 -4.93 33.23 0.11
C GLU A 141 -4.93 33.60 -1.37
N LYS A 142 -3.73 33.79 -1.93
CA LYS A 142 -3.54 34.07 -3.38
C LYS A 142 -3.99 32.92 -4.27
N LEU A 143 -3.84 31.66 -3.81
CA LEU A 143 -4.27 30.50 -4.56
C LEU A 143 -5.81 30.40 -4.58
N LEU A 144 -6.45 30.59 -3.42
CA LEU A 144 -7.90 30.55 -3.27
C LEU A 144 -8.57 31.68 -4.06
N GLU A 145 -7.98 32.89 -4.02
CA GLU A 145 -8.37 34.03 -4.84
C GLU A 145 -8.28 33.71 -6.34
N LYS A 146 -7.13 33.22 -6.83
CA LYS A 146 -6.94 32.85 -8.24
C LYS A 146 -7.85 31.72 -8.70
N LEU A 147 -8.18 30.78 -7.81
CA LEU A 147 -9.09 29.67 -8.11
C LEU A 147 -10.55 30.06 -7.92
N HIS A 148 -10.85 31.30 -7.52
CA HIS A 148 -12.20 31.78 -7.18
C HIS A 148 -12.93 30.83 -6.23
N ILE A 149 -12.21 30.33 -5.22
CA ILE A 149 -12.80 29.54 -4.12
C ILE A 149 -13.19 30.55 -3.04
N GLU A 150 -14.49 30.75 -2.85
CA GLU A 150 -14.98 31.52 -1.71
C GLU A 150 -14.54 30.81 -0.42
N ASN A 151 -13.74 31.52 0.37
CA ASN A 151 -13.31 31.08 1.69
C ASN A 151 -14.50 31.07 2.64
N ASN A 152 -15.31 30.01 2.60
CA ASN A 152 -16.27 29.69 3.69
C ASN A 152 -15.55 29.29 5.00
N LEU A 153 -14.24 29.54 5.11
CA LEU A 153 -13.55 29.60 6.40
C LEU A 153 -14.19 30.63 7.33
N ASN A 154 -14.78 31.70 6.77
CA ASN A 154 -15.50 32.68 7.57
C ASN A 154 -16.80 32.10 8.16
N ASP A 155 -17.48 31.19 7.46
CA ASP A 155 -18.72 30.59 7.98
C ASP A 155 -18.45 29.71 9.19
N ASN A 156 -17.37 28.93 9.20
CA ASN A 156 -17.00 28.14 10.38
C ASN A 156 -16.55 29.02 11.56
N LYS A 157 -15.86 30.13 11.29
CA LYS A 157 -15.51 31.11 12.34
C LYS A 157 -16.74 31.82 12.90
N VAL A 158 -17.67 32.20 12.03
CA VAL A 158 -18.96 32.84 12.40
C VAL A 158 -19.86 31.85 13.13
N ILE A 159 -19.88 30.57 12.75
CA ILE A 159 -20.60 29.51 13.48
C ILE A 159 -19.96 29.28 14.85
N LEU A 160 -18.62 29.22 14.95
CA LEU A 160 -17.92 29.05 16.21
C LEU A 160 -18.11 30.26 17.16
N GLU A 161 -18.09 31.49 16.62
CA GLU A 161 -18.40 32.70 17.38
C GLU A 161 -19.87 32.75 17.80
N LYS A 162 -20.83 32.34 16.94
CA LYS A 162 -22.25 32.20 17.30
C LYS A 162 -22.50 31.15 18.36
N VAL A 163 -21.78 30.02 18.33
CA VAL A 163 -21.89 28.96 19.33
C VAL A 163 -21.33 29.42 20.67
N LYS A 164 -20.22 30.17 20.66
CA LYS A 164 -19.65 30.77 21.88
C LYS A 164 -20.49 31.91 22.46
N SER A 165 -21.20 32.67 21.62
CA SER A 165 -22.09 33.74 22.06
C SER A 165 -23.52 33.27 22.33
N ASN A 166 -23.78 31.96 22.35
CA ASN A 166 -25.11 31.43 22.58
C ASN A 166 -25.39 31.36 24.09
N ASP A 167 -26.17 32.31 24.61
CA ASP A 167 -26.58 32.45 26.03
C ASP A 167 -27.15 31.16 26.66
N GLU A 168 -27.57 30.19 25.85
CA GLU A 168 -28.07 28.90 26.31
C GLU A 168 -26.98 27.98 26.86
N LEU A 169 -25.74 28.09 26.37
CA LEU A 169 -24.59 27.32 26.87
C LEU A 169 -24.14 27.82 28.25
N GLU A 170 -24.11 29.13 28.44
CA GLU A 170 -23.77 29.77 29.72
C GLU A 170 -24.82 29.41 30.80
N LYS A 171 -26.11 29.35 30.42
CA LYS A 171 -27.19 28.86 31.30
C LYS A 171 -27.14 27.35 31.58
N LEU A 172 -26.52 26.55 30.71
CA LEU A 172 -26.32 25.11 30.90
C LEU A 172 -25.12 24.82 31.80
N GLU A 173 -24.03 25.56 31.65
CA GLU A 173 -22.86 25.50 32.55
C GLU A 173 -23.24 25.95 33.96
N GLU A 174 -23.98 27.07 34.12
CA GLU A 174 -24.50 27.48 35.43
C GLU A 174 -25.46 26.44 36.06
N LYS A 175 -26.17 25.66 35.25
CA LYS A 175 -27.04 24.59 35.75
C LYS A 175 -26.26 23.35 36.16
N LEU A 176 -25.14 23.06 35.51
CA LEU A 176 -24.26 21.94 35.85
C LEU A 176 -23.49 22.21 37.14
N GLU A 177 -22.96 23.42 37.34
CA GLU A 177 -22.29 23.80 38.61
C GLU A 177 -23.23 23.80 39.83
N LYS A 178 -24.54 23.97 39.61
CA LYS A 178 -25.58 23.87 40.64
C LYS A 178 -26.01 22.44 40.95
N LEU A 179 -25.62 21.46 40.13
CA LEU A 179 -25.90 20.04 40.33
C LEU A 179 -24.76 19.32 41.06
N ASP A 180 -23.56 19.88 41.04
CA ASP A 180 -22.36 19.35 41.71
C ASP A 180 -22.12 19.92 43.13
N ASN A 181 -23.06 20.72 43.67
CA ASN A 181 -23.06 21.23 45.06
C ASN A 181 -24.23 20.69 45.89
#